data_AF-A0A6J3BF13-F1
#
_entry.id   AF-A0A6J3BF13-F1
#
_cell.length_a   1.000
_cell.length_b   1.000
_cell.length_c   1.000
_cell.angle_alpha   90.00
_cell.angle_beta   90.00
_cell.angle_gamma   90.00
#
_symmetry.space_group_name_H-M   'P 1'
#
loop_
_entity.id
_entity.type
_entity.pdbx_description
1 polymer ?
#
loop_
_entity_poly.entity_id
_entity_poly.type
_entity_poly.pdbx_seq_one_letter_code
_entity_poly.pdbx_strand_id
1 'polypeptide(L)'
;MAEPQPASGGLTDEAALSCCSDRTPSTKDFLLQQTMLRIKDPKKSLDFYTRILGMTLLQKLDFPTMKFSLYFLAYEDKNDIPKDRDEKVAWAFSRKATLELTHNWGTEDDETQSYHSGNSDPRGFGHIGIAVPDVHGACKRFEELGVKFVKKPEDVKRFDIQISSSPIRKELAPLHPR
;
A
#
# COMPACT_ATOMS: atom_id res chain seq x y z
N MET A 1 -9.89 47.01 -10.07
CA MET A 1 -9.03 46.08 -9.32
C MET A 1 -9.92 44.91 -8.91
N ALA A 2 -9.58 43.68 -9.28
CA ALA A 2 -10.38 42.52 -8.89
C ALA A 2 -10.22 42.29 -7.38
N GLU A 3 -11.32 42.11 -6.66
CA GLU A 3 -11.28 41.75 -5.25
C GLU A 3 -10.55 40.41 -5.09
N PRO A 4 -9.68 40.27 -4.07
CA PRO A 4 -9.03 38.99 -3.80
C PRO A 4 -10.09 37.95 -3.47
N GLN A 5 -10.12 36.85 -4.23
CA GLN A 5 -10.95 35.70 -3.87
C GLN A 5 -10.57 35.24 -2.46
N PRO A 6 -11.54 34.95 -1.58
CA PRO A 6 -11.25 34.44 -0.25
C PRO A 6 -10.43 33.15 -0.38
N ALA A 7 -9.41 33.01 0.48
CA ALA A 7 -8.59 31.81 0.51
C ALA A 7 -9.49 30.59 0.69
N SER A 8 -9.29 29.58 -0.16
CA SER A 8 -10.02 28.32 -0.10
C SER A 8 -9.87 27.68 1.29
N GLY A 9 -10.99 27.51 2.01
CA GLY A 9 -11.09 26.72 3.22
C GLY A 9 -11.61 25.31 2.92
N GLY A 10 -11.48 24.40 3.88
CA GLY A 10 -12.14 23.08 3.78
C GLY A 10 -13.66 23.20 3.75
N LEU A 11 -14.34 22.17 3.22
CA LEU A 11 -15.80 22.07 3.30
C LEU A 11 -16.26 21.95 4.75
N THR A 12 -17.44 22.49 5.08
CA THR A 12 -18.13 22.14 6.33
C THR A 12 -18.69 20.72 6.25
N ASP A 13 -19.07 20.16 7.40
CA ASP A 13 -19.68 18.83 7.45
C ASP A 13 -21.00 18.78 6.65
N GLU A 14 -21.83 19.83 6.75
CA GLU A 14 -23.08 19.93 6.01
C GLU A 14 -22.83 20.03 4.49
N ALA A 15 -21.84 20.83 4.09
CA ALA A 15 -21.46 20.95 2.68
C ALA A 15 -20.93 19.62 2.13
N ALA A 16 -20.10 18.89 2.89
CA ALA A 16 -19.60 17.58 2.51
C ALA A 16 -20.73 16.54 2.37
N LEU A 17 -21.65 16.48 3.35
CA LEU A 17 -22.79 15.58 3.32
C LEU A 17 -23.75 15.88 2.15
N SER A 18 -23.91 17.16 1.79
CA SER A 18 -24.74 17.55 0.64
C SER A 18 -24.23 17.01 -0.70
N CYS A 19 -22.94 16.65 -0.79
CA CYS A 19 -22.35 16.03 -1.97
C CYS A 19 -22.48 14.50 -1.98
N CYS A 20 -22.96 13.87 -0.90
CA CYS A 20 -23.13 12.43 -0.82
C CYS A 20 -24.50 12.01 -1.35
N SER A 21 -24.59 10.79 -1.89
CA SER A 21 -25.84 10.20 -2.39
C SER A 21 -26.01 8.81 -1.81
N ASP A 22 -27.27 8.39 -1.66
CA ASP A 22 -27.58 7.03 -1.24
C ASP A 22 -27.10 6.01 -2.26
N ARG A 23 -26.73 4.83 -1.77
CA ARG A 23 -26.31 3.71 -2.59
C ARG A 23 -27.49 3.18 -3.40
N THR A 24 -27.31 3.02 -4.72
CA THR A 24 -28.33 2.44 -5.58
C THR A 24 -28.41 0.91 -5.41
N PRO A 25 -29.58 0.27 -5.63
CA PRO A 25 -29.71 -1.18 -5.50
C PRO A 25 -28.76 -1.99 -6.39
N SER A 26 -28.39 -1.47 -7.58
CA SER A 26 -27.49 -2.14 -8.51
C SER A 26 -26.05 -2.22 -8.01
N THR A 27 -25.64 -1.35 -7.08
CA THR A 27 -24.28 -1.36 -6.53
C THR A 27 -24.19 -2.12 -5.22
N LYS A 28 -25.28 -2.72 -4.71
CA LYS A 28 -25.40 -3.30 -3.35
C LYS A 28 -24.38 -4.39 -3.00
N ASP A 29 -23.85 -5.08 -4.00
CA ASP A 29 -22.89 -6.17 -3.84
C ASP A 29 -21.46 -5.78 -4.27
N PHE A 30 -21.23 -4.51 -4.65
CA PHE A 30 -19.87 -4.01 -4.93
C PHE A 30 -19.03 -4.02 -3.65
N LEU A 31 -17.73 -4.29 -3.81
CA LEU A 31 -16.76 -4.30 -2.74
C LEU A 31 -15.45 -3.66 -3.20
N LEU A 32 -14.76 -2.96 -2.29
CA LEU A 32 -13.39 -2.48 -2.53
C LEU A 32 -12.43 -3.67 -2.36
N GLN A 33 -12.11 -4.28 -3.49
CA GLN A 33 -11.41 -5.58 -3.54
C GLN A 33 -9.91 -5.43 -3.35
N GLN A 34 -9.30 -4.50 -4.07
CA GLN A 34 -7.85 -4.41 -4.19
C GLN A 34 -7.37 -2.95 -4.20
N THR A 35 -6.15 -2.77 -3.71
CA THR A 35 -5.27 -1.65 -4.05
C THR A 35 -4.06 -2.22 -4.77
N MET A 36 -3.69 -1.65 -5.92
CA MET A 36 -2.54 -2.13 -6.69
C MET A 36 -1.33 -1.22 -6.51
N LEU A 37 -0.17 -1.81 -6.22
CA LEU A 37 1.12 -1.14 -6.20
C LEU A 37 2.11 -1.87 -7.10
N ARG A 38 2.86 -1.11 -7.90
CA ARG A 38 4.01 -1.67 -8.62
C ARG A 38 5.18 -1.84 -7.67
N ILE A 39 5.87 -2.97 -7.79
CA ILE A 39 7.01 -3.34 -6.97
C ILE A 39 8.22 -3.66 -7.84
N LYS A 40 9.39 -3.20 -7.41
CA LYS A 40 10.66 -3.44 -8.11
C LYS A 40 11.16 -4.87 -7.94
N ASP A 41 11.12 -5.37 -6.71
CA ASP A 41 11.68 -6.67 -6.35
C ASP A 41 10.64 -7.46 -5.55
N PRO A 42 10.05 -8.53 -6.11
CA PRO A 42 9.03 -9.31 -5.43
C PRO A 42 9.59 -10.10 -4.25
N LYS A 43 10.87 -10.46 -4.22
CA LYS A 43 11.44 -11.20 -3.09
C LYS A 43 11.45 -10.33 -1.84
N LYS A 44 11.94 -9.09 -1.98
CA LYS A 44 11.95 -8.11 -0.89
C LYS A 44 10.54 -7.71 -0.46
N SER A 45 9.64 -7.53 -1.44
CA SER A 45 8.27 -7.12 -1.17
C SER A 45 7.50 -8.22 -0.44
N LEU A 46 7.57 -9.47 -0.90
CA LEU A 46 6.91 -10.60 -0.25
C LEU A 46 7.44 -10.81 1.17
N ASP A 47 8.75 -10.74 1.40
CA ASP A 47 9.32 -10.81 2.75
C ASP A 47 8.76 -9.71 3.66
N PHE A 48 8.74 -8.46 3.19
CA PHE A 48 8.21 -7.33 3.95
C PHE A 48 6.73 -7.53 4.32
N TYR A 49 5.86 -7.77 3.34
CA TYR A 49 4.43 -7.87 3.62
C TYR A 49 4.05 -9.13 4.39
N THR A 50 4.77 -10.24 4.23
CA THR A 50 4.46 -11.49 4.95
C THR A 50 5.15 -11.56 6.31
N ARG A 51 6.49 -11.53 6.38
CA ARG A 51 7.23 -11.68 7.64
C ARG A 51 7.09 -10.46 8.55
N ILE A 52 7.16 -9.26 7.99
CA ILE A 52 7.10 -8.03 8.80
C ILE A 52 5.65 -7.65 9.08
N LEU A 53 4.79 -7.56 8.06
CA LEU A 53 3.41 -7.10 8.27
C LEU A 53 2.42 -8.21 8.59
N GLY A 54 2.76 -9.49 8.41
CA GLY A 54 1.89 -10.61 8.76
C GLY A 54 0.79 -10.91 7.74
N MET A 55 0.88 -10.39 6.52
CA MET A 55 -0.05 -10.75 5.44
C MET A 55 0.24 -12.14 4.89
N THR A 56 -0.75 -12.71 4.22
CA THR A 56 -0.67 -14.01 3.53
C THR A 56 -0.67 -13.78 2.02
N LEU A 57 0.23 -14.45 1.29
CA LEU A 57 0.17 -14.53 -0.18
C LEU A 57 -0.98 -15.45 -0.59
N LEU A 58 -2.04 -14.87 -1.13
CA LEU A 58 -3.24 -15.59 -1.54
C LEU A 58 -3.05 -16.23 -2.91
N GLN A 59 -2.63 -15.44 -3.91
CA GLN A 59 -2.56 -15.85 -5.30
C GLN A 59 -1.35 -15.24 -5.99
N LYS A 60 -0.71 -16.03 -6.88
CA LYS A 60 0.28 -15.56 -7.83
C LYS A 60 -0.22 -15.83 -9.24
N LEU A 61 -0.13 -14.84 -10.12
CA LEU A 61 -0.46 -14.96 -11.54
C LEU A 61 0.72 -14.48 -12.37
N ASP A 62 1.03 -15.21 -13.43
CA ASP A 62 2.10 -14.87 -14.36
C ASP A 62 1.51 -14.63 -15.75
N PHE A 63 2.01 -13.59 -16.42
CA PHE A 63 1.60 -13.23 -17.77
C PHE A 63 2.83 -13.18 -18.69
N PRO A 64 3.34 -14.33 -19.18
CA PRO A 64 4.62 -14.39 -19.89
C PRO A 64 4.71 -13.51 -21.13
N THR A 65 3.63 -13.45 -21.92
CA THR A 65 3.57 -12.61 -23.13
C THR A 65 3.70 -11.12 -22.80
N MET A 66 3.21 -10.70 -21.63
CA MET A 66 3.24 -9.31 -21.18
C MET A 66 4.39 -9.01 -20.20
N LYS A 67 5.16 -10.03 -19.80
CA LYS A 67 6.32 -9.95 -18.90
C LYS A 67 6.04 -9.28 -17.56
N PHE A 68 4.95 -9.68 -16.89
CA PHE A 68 4.70 -9.29 -15.51
C PHE A 68 4.07 -10.41 -14.69
N SER A 69 4.20 -10.29 -13.37
CA SER A 69 3.53 -11.15 -12.38
C SER A 69 2.70 -10.30 -11.42
N LEU A 70 1.61 -10.88 -10.93
CA LEU A 70 0.76 -10.31 -9.88
C LEU A 70 0.86 -11.18 -8.62
N TYR A 71 0.99 -10.53 -7.47
CA TYR A 71 0.97 -11.17 -6.16
C TYR A 71 -0.14 -10.53 -5.32
N PHE A 72 -1.13 -11.32 -4.93
CA PHE A 72 -2.26 -10.86 -4.12
C PHE A 72 -2.02 -11.20 -2.66
N LEU A 73 -1.95 -10.19 -1.80
CA LEU A 73 -1.74 -10.34 -0.37
C LEU A 73 -2.93 -9.80 0.43
N ALA A 74 -3.24 -10.44 1.56
CA ALA A 74 -4.26 -9.95 2.48
C ALA A 74 -4.05 -10.51 3.89
N TYR A 75 -4.81 -9.99 4.86
CA TYR A 75 -4.93 -10.61 6.18
C TYR A 75 -6.01 -11.69 6.17
N GLU A 76 -5.66 -12.88 5.65
CA GLU A 76 -6.53 -14.07 5.59
C GLU A 76 -5.78 -15.27 6.18
N ASP A 77 -6.51 -16.27 6.70
CA ASP A 77 -5.90 -17.54 7.10
C ASP A 77 -5.49 -18.32 5.84
N LYS A 78 -4.25 -18.78 5.82
CA LYS A 78 -3.72 -19.63 4.74
C LYS A 78 -4.48 -20.94 4.58
N ASN A 79 -5.16 -21.41 5.63
CA ASN A 79 -5.95 -22.65 5.62
C ASN A 79 -7.27 -22.50 4.86
N ASP A 80 -7.76 -21.27 4.70
CA ASP A 80 -8.98 -20.96 3.94
C ASP A 80 -8.74 -20.88 2.44
N ILE A 81 -7.46 -20.88 2.01
CA ILE A 81 -7.08 -20.81 0.60
C ILE A 81 -7.46 -22.13 -0.10
N PRO A 82 -8.34 -22.12 -1.10
CA PRO A 82 -8.69 -23.32 -1.85
C PRO A 82 -7.46 -23.94 -2.54
N LYS A 83 -7.49 -25.27 -2.67
CA LYS A 83 -6.42 -26.03 -3.34
C LYS A 83 -6.59 -26.10 -4.85
N ASP A 84 -7.84 -26.15 -5.31
CA ASP A 84 -8.14 -26.09 -6.74
C ASP A 84 -7.76 -24.71 -7.30
N ARG A 85 -7.20 -24.70 -8.50
CA ARG A 85 -6.66 -23.48 -9.11
C ARG A 85 -7.76 -22.46 -9.40
N ASP A 86 -8.87 -22.89 -9.97
CA ASP A 86 -9.91 -21.98 -10.45
C ASP A 86 -10.77 -21.49 -9.28
N GLU A 87 -11.04 -22.36 -8.30
CA GLU A 87 -11.65 -21.97 -7.04
C GLU A 87 -10.80 -20.97 -6.26
N LYS A 88 -9.48 -21.17 -6.22
CA LYS A 88 -8.55 -20.27 -5.54
C LYS A 88 -8.53 -18.88 -6.16
N VAL A 89 -8.57 -18.79 -7.50
CA VAL A 89 -8.67 -17.51 -8.20
C VAL A 89 -9.99 -16.82 -7.86
N ALA A 90 -11.13 -17.51 -7.99
CA ALA A 90 -12.42 -16.93 -7.64
C ALA A 90 -12.48 -16.46 -6.18
N TRP A 91 -11.94 -17.26 -5.26
CA TRP A 91 -11.86 -16.94 -3.84
C TRP A 91 -10.99 -15.71 -3.57
N ALA A 92 -9.75 -15.67 -4.10
CA ALA A 92 -8.82 -14.57 -3.87
C ALA A 92 -9.37 -13.23 -4.39
N PHE A 93 -10.01 -13.23 -5.57
CA PHE A 93 -10.61 -12.04 -6.17
C PHE A 93 -11.94 -11.62 -5.54
N SER A 94 -12.50 -12.43 -4.62
CA SER A 94 -13.68 -12.07 -3.82
C SER A 94 -13.32 -11.47 -2.45
N ARG A 95 -12.05 -11.53 -2.04
CA ARG A 95 -11.59 -10.98 -0.76
C ARG A 95 -11.61 -9.45 -0.81
N LYS A 96 -12.03 -8.83 0.29
CA LYS A 96 -11.95 -7.38 0.47
C LYS A 96 -10.51 -6.98 0.82
N ALA A 97 -10.14 -5.74 0.52
CA ALA A 97 -8.92 -5.10 1.02
C ALA A 97 -7.62 -5.90 0.75
N THR A 98 -7.53 -6.54 -0.41
CA THR A 98 -6.28 -7.16 -0.88
C THR A 98 -5.30 -6.09 -1.37
N LEU A 99 -4.02 -6.43 -1.27
CA LEU A 99 -2.93 -5.68 -1.89
C LEU A 99 -2.44 -6.48 -3.10
N GLU A 100 -2.67 -5.93 -4.29
CA GLU A 100 -2.09 -6.45 -5.53
C GLU A 100 -0.71 -5.83 -5.74
N LEU A 101 0.32 -6.66 -5.74
CA LEU A 101 1.68 -6.25 -6.08
C LEU A 101 1.99 -6.65 -7.52
N THR A 102 2.20 -5.67 -8.38
CA THR A 102 2.57 -5.90 -9.78
C THR A 102 4.08 -5.80 -9.96
N HIS A 103 4.68 -6.89 -10.41
CA HIS A 103 6.10 -6.96 -10.74
C HIS A 103 6.28 -7.01 -12.25
N ASN A 104 6.89 -5.98 -12.82
CA ASN A 104 7.37 -6.00 -14.21
C ASN A 104 8.73 -6.71 -14.24
N TRP A 105 8.86 -7.75 -15.05
CA TRP A 105 10.05 -8.61 -15.02
C TRP A 105 11.32 -7.87 -15.42
N GLY A 106 12.41 -8.09 -14.66
CA GLY A 106 13.72 -7.48 -14.88
C GLY A 106 13.90 -6.14 -14.17
N THR A 107 12.85 -5.58 -13.57
CA THR A 107 12.98 -4.34 -12.79
C THR A 107 13.86 -4.50 -11.56
N GLU A 108 13.98 -5.71 -11.01
CA GLU A 108 14.86 -6.04 -9.89
C GLU A 108 16.35 -5.89 -10.21
N ASP A 109 16.73 -6.08 -11.47
CA ASP A 109 18.12 -6.08 -11.96
C ASP A 109 18.56 -4.73 -12.55
N ASP A 110 17.60 -3.84 -12.88
CA ASP A 110 17.88 -2.51 -13.41
C ASP A 110 18.17 -1.50 -12.28
N GLU A 111 19.44 -1.15 -12.06
CA GLU A 111 19.85 -0.22 -11.00
C GLU A 111 19.26 1.19 -11.14
N THR A 112 18.87 1.60 -12.35
CA THR A 112 18.32 2.94 -12.63
C THR A 112 16.80 3.01 -12.38
N GLN A 113 16.13 1.87 -12.33
CA GLN A 113 14.70 1.79 -12.18
C GLN A 113 14.27 1.94 -10.72
N SER A 114 13.27 2.80 -10.48
CA SER A 114 12.50 2.87 -9.24
C SER A 114 11.08 3.33 -9.53
N TYR A 115 10.13 3.00 -8.65
CA TYR A 115 8.75 3.52 -8.77
C TYR A 115 8.57 4.78 -7.92
N HIS A 116 7.77 5.72 -8.39
CA HIS A 116 7.44 6.92 -7.63
C HIS A 116 6.37 6.62 -6.56
N SER A 117 6.56 7.10 -5.33
CA SER A 117 5.62 6.83 -4.23
C SER A 117 4.36 7.69 -4.26
N GLY A 118 4.38 8.81 -5.01
CA GLY A 118 3.29 9.79 -5.06
C GLY A 118 3.34 10.84 -3.96
N ASN A 119 4.29 10.76 -3.02
CA ASN A 119 4.43 11.70 -1.90
C ASN A 119 5.36 12.90 -2.18
N SER A 120 6.04 12.90 -3.32
CA SER A 120 6.78 14.04 -3.89
C SER A 120 6.12 14.48 -5.20
N ASP A 121 6.56 15.60 -5.79
CA ASP A 121 5.99 16.06 -7.06
C ASP A 121 6.44 15.14 -8.22
N PRO A 122 5.54 14.70 -9.12
CA PRO A 122 4.09 14.95 -9.13
C PRO A 122 3.33 14.10 -8.09
N ARG A 123 2.55 14.77 -7.23
CA ARG A 123 1.82 14.11 -6.12
C ARG A 123 0.57 13.38 -6.60
N GLY A 124 0.17 12.35 -5.87
CA GLY A 124 -1.04 11.58 -6.15
C GLY A 124 -1.39 10.63 -5.02
N PHE A 125 -1.16 9.32 -5.22
CA PHE A 125 -1.31 8.32 -4.17
C PHE A 125 -0.48 8.69 -2.92
N GLY A 126 -1.07 8.50 -1.73
CA GLY A 126 -0.42 8.79 -0.45
C GLY A 126 0.16 7.54 0.20
N HIS A 127 -0.70 6.69 0.75
CA HIS A 127 -0.31 5.49 1.50
C HIS A 127 -1.48 4.50 1.62
N ILE A 128 -1.17 3.26 2.01
CA ILE A 128 -2.15 2.34 2.63
C ILE A 128 -2.01 2.43 4.16
N GLY A 129 -3.12 2.23 4.87
CA GLY A 129 -3.14 2.24 6.34
C GLY A 129 -3.42 0.85 6.91
N ILE A 130 -2.72 0.49 7.99
CA ILE A 130 -2.96 -0.75 8.73
C ILE A 130 -3.36 -0.37 10.16
N ALA A 131 -4.56 -0.77 10.56
CA ALA A 131 -5.01 -0.64 11.94
C ALA A 131 -4.40 -1.77 12.78
N VAL A 132 -3.87 -1.41 13.95
CA VAL A 132 -3.26 -2.36 14.90
C VAL A 132 -3.80 -2.09 16.31
N PRO A 133 -3.85 -3.11 17.18
CA PRO A 133 -4.35 -2.94 18.55
C PRO A 133 -3.43 -2.09 19.43
N ASP A 134 -2.11 -2.15 19.19
CA ASP A 134 -1.10 -1.36 19.89
C ASP A 134 -0.07 -0.83 18.88
N VAL A 135 -0.14 0.48 18.62
CA VAL A 135 0.77 1.16 17.70
C VAL A 135 2.20 1.14 18.23
N HIS A 136 2.41 1.37 19.53
CA HIS A 136 3.75 1.44 20.10
C HIS A 136 4.43 0.08 20.08
N GLY A 137 3.72 -0.98 20.49
CA GLY A 137 4.22 -2.36 20.41
C GLY A 137 4.54 -2.79 18.98
N ALA A 138 3.67 -2.47 18.01
CA ALA A 138 3.94 -2.75 16.60
C ALA A 138 5.20 -2.03 16.09
N CYS A 139 5.34 -0.75 16.42
CA CYS A 139 6.49 0.05 15.99
C CYS A 139 7.80 -0.43 16.61
N LYS A 140 7.81 -0.78 17.90
CA LYS A 140 8.97 -1.38 18.54
C LYS A 140 9.44 -2.64 17.80
N ARG A 141 8.50 -3.54 17.46
CA ARG A 141 8.81 -4.74 16.65
C ARG A 141 9.37 -4.36 15.28
N PHE A 142 8.83 -3.34 14.63
CA PHE A 142 9.33 -2.87 13.33
C PHE A 142 10.76 -2.30 13.42
N GLU A 143 11.07 -1.54 14.47
CA GLU A 143 12.44 -1.06 14.73
C GLU A 143 13.42 -2.23 14.95
N GLU A 144 13.05 -3.23 15.76
CA GLU A 144 13.84 -4.44 15.99
C GLU A 144 14.10 -5.24 14.70
N LEU A 145 13.16 -5.18 13.73
CA LEU A 145 13.28 -5.80 12.42
C LEU A 145 13.97 -4.89 11.37
N GLY A 146 14.46 -3.71 11.77
CA GLY A 146 15.19 -2.78 10.90
C GLY A 146 14.32 -2.04 9.87
N VAL A 147 13.01 -1.91 10.13
CA VAL A 147 12.09 -1.15 9.26
C VAL A 147 12.42 0.34 9.31
N LYS A 148 12.42 0.99 8.15
CA LYS A 148 12.60 2.44 8.03
C LYS A 148 11.27 3.16 8.26
N PHE A 149 11.28 4.13 9.16
CA PHE A 149 10.14 5.01 9.43
C PHE A 149 10.31 6.31 8.66
N VAL A 150 9.22 6.80 8.06
CA VAL A 150 9.17 8.17 7.55
C VAL A 150 8.80 9.15 8.66
N LYS A 151 7.91 8.74 9.57
CA LYS A 151 7.61 9.46 10.82
C LYS A 151 7.61 8.47 11.97
N LYS A 152 8.19 8.87 13.11
CA LYS A 152 8.21 8.02 14.30
C LYS A 152 6.86 8.03 15.00
N PRO A 153 6.51 6.98 15.77
CA PRO A 153 5.20 6.87 16.43
C PRO A 153 4.97 7.98 17.45
N GLU A 154 6.03 8.49 18.07
CA GLU A 154 5.98 9.63 18.98
C GLU A 154 5.44 10.91 18.31
N ASP A 155 5.57 11.01 16.99
CA ASP A 155 5.16 12.17 16.20
C ASP A 155 3.77 12.02 15.53
N VAL A 156 3.08 10.88 15.71
CA VAL A 156 1.80 10.60 15.03
C VAL A 156 0.77 9.87 15.90
N LYS A 157 -0.50 10.30 15.83
CA LYS A 157 -1.65 9.62 16.49
C LYS A 157 -2.09 8.31 15.79
N ARG A 158 -1.53 8.00 14.62
CA ARG A 158 -1.83 6.82 13.77
C ARG A 158 -0.55 6.37 13.08
N PHE A 159 -0.39 5.07 12.88
CA PHE A 159 0.82 4.52 12.26
C PHE A 159 0.76 4.62 10.73
N ASP A 160 1.64 5.45 10.16
CA ASP A 160 1.80 5.64 8.72
C ASP A 160 3.03 4.86 8.23
N ILE A 161 2.83 3.77 7.50
CA ILE A 161 3.90 3.19 6.69
C ILE A 161 3.82 3.82 5.31
N GLN A 162 4.71 4.78 5.04
CA GLN A 162 4.98 5.14 3.66
C GLN A 162 5.79 4.01 3.01
N ILE A 163 5.13 3.29 2.11
CA ILE A 163 5.76 2.29 1.27
C ILE A 163 6.55 3.04 0.20
N SER A 164 7.81 3.31 0.52
CA SER A 164 8.83 3.58 -0.47
C SER A 164 8.97 2.32 -1.34
N SER A 165 8.87 2.48 -2.66
CA SER A 165 9.06 1.45 -3.69
C SER A 165 10.43 0.74 -3.68
N SER A 166 11.30 1.14 -2.75
CA SER A 166 12.57 0.50 -2.46
C SER A 166 12.74 0.35 -0.94
N PRO A 167 12.95 -0.87 -0.41
CA PRO A 167 13.40 -1.02 0.97
C PRO A 167 14.83 -0.49 1.20
N ILE A 168 15.56 -0.06 0.17
CA ILE A 168 16.98 0.28 0.28
C ILE A 168 17.32 1.54 -0.55
N ARG A 169 16.96 2.73 -0.06
CA ARG A 169 17.83 3.90 -0.25
C ARG A 169 18.82 3.97 0.92
N LYS A 170 20.08 3.66 0.66
CA LYS A 170 21.21 4.20 1.41
C LYS A 170 21.48 5.57 0.82
N GLU A 171 20.96 6.62 1.42
CA GLU A 171 21.56 7.94 1.27
C GLU A 171 22.10 8.33 2.64
N LEU A 172 23.42 8.17 2.76
CA LEU A 172 24.24 8.89 3.73
C LEU A 172 24.07 10.38 3.42
N ALA A 173 23.29 11.10 4.23
CA ALA A 173 23.46 12.53 4.31
C ALA A 173 24.76 12.79 5.10
N PRO A 174 25.70 13.61 4.59
CA PRO A 174 26.89 13.96 5.33
C PRO A 174 26.47 14.80 6.54
N LEU A 175 26.76 14.30 7.74
CA LEU A 175 26.86 15.14 8.93
C LEU A 175 27.99 16.13 8.68
N HIS A 176 27.67 17.38 8.37
CA HIS A 176 28.60 18.48 8.55
C HIS A 176 28.63 18.87 10.03
N PRO A 177 29.79 18.83 10.70
CA PRO A 177 29.93 19.44 12.02
C PRO A 177 30.30 20.94 11.86
N ARG A 178 29.43 21.78 12.41
CA ARG A 178 29.58 23.22 12.75
C ARG A 178 29.84 24.21 11.64
#